data_AF-Q09DB2-F1
#
_entry.id   AF-Q09DB2-F1
#
_cell.length_a   1.000
_cell.length_b   1.000
_cell.length_c   1.000
_cell.angle_alpha   90.00
_cell.angle_beta   90.00
_cell.angle_gamma   90.00
#
_symmetry.space_group_name_H-M   'P 1'
#
loop_
_entity.id
_entity.type
_entity.pdbx_description
1 polymer ?
#
loop_
_entity_poly.entity_id
_entity_poly.type
_entity_poly.pdbx_seq_one_letter_code
_entity_poly.pdbx_strand_id
1 'polypeptide(L)'
;MRSLEALGAVGVVPVLLKGYGLARRLYPEPFHRATTDVDLLVLPAQVAAASRALEGLGLVPVSERPGHGGAHAHHHAFHGPAGWVELHFRALASGGQALEAEGLVAHAGEFELEGHRVRYLRAEEELVYLALHASNHLLQRLAWLMDLKLLLRANPGLSWRRVVEVAQGTAFPHLAWYALDAARRLLGLAVPAEVLAALAPRRWQRGLAGRFFSEERLLSARLAAHKAEWLLAKLLLAPRVRPMARYVLWRVGEVLPWRGLPPH
;
A
#
# COMPACT_ATOMS: atom_id res chain seq x y z
N MET A 1 -2.91 18.95 5.42
CA MET A 1 -3.42 20.27 4.96
C MET A 1 -2.35 21.05 4.21
N ARG A 2 -1.22 21.44 4.82
CA ARG A 2 -0.13 22.16 4.11
C ARG A 2 0.28 21.54 2.75
N SER A 3 0.44 20.22 2.68
CA SER A 3 0.73 19.53 1.42
C SER A 3 -0.38 19.69 0.37
N LEU A 4 -1.66 19.66 0.79
CA LEU A 4 -2.80 19.83 -0.12
C LEU A 4 -2.88 21.26 -0.66
N GLU A 5 -2.62 22.25 0.19
CA GLU A 5 -2.53 23.65 -0.20
C GLU A 5 -1.43 23.88 -1.25
N ALA A 6 -0.22 23.39 -0.99
CA ALA A 6 0.90 23.52 -1.91
C ALA A 6 0.64 22.82 -3.26
N LEU A 7 0.04 21.64 -3.24
CA LEU A 7 -0.34 20.92 -4.46
C LEU A 7 -1.46 21.64 -5.22
N GLY A 8 -2.45 22.17 -4.51
CA GLY A 8 -3.54 22.95 -5.08
C GLY A 8 -3.04 24.21 -5.81
N ALA A 9 -2.04 24.89 -5.25
CA ALA A 9 -1.42 26.08 -5.86
C ALA A 9 -0.76 25.80 -7.22
N VAL A 10 -0.37 24.55 -7.50
CA VAL A 10 0.19 24.10 -8.79
C VAL A 10 -0.80 23.29 -9.62
N GLY A 11 -2.10 23.33 -9.29
CA GLY A 11 -3.17 22.65 -10.04
C GLY A 11 -3.20 21.13 -9.86
N VAL A 12 -2.55 20.59 -8.83
CA VAL A 12 -2.53 19.14 -8.53
C VAL A 12 -3.55 18.81 -7.45
N VAL A 13 -4.50 17.94 -7.77
CA VAL A 13 -5.47 17.38 -6.82
C VAL A 13 -5.11 15.90 -6.58
N PRO A 14 -4.49 15.56 -5.43
CA PRO A 14 -4.02 14.20 -5.18
C PRO A 14 -5.17 13.27 -4.76
N VAL A 15 -4.99 11.97 -4.99
CA VAL A 15 -5.78 10.93 -4.33
C VAL A 15 -5.15 10.65 -2.95
N LEU A 16 -5.94 10.72 -1.89
CA LEU A 16 -5.49 10.33 -0.55
C LEU A 16 -5.63 8.81 -0.38
N LEU A 17 -4.49 8.12 -0.29
CA LEU A 17 -4.46 6.65 -0.30
C LEU A 17 -4.76 6.03 1.07
N LYS A 18 -4.17 6.59 2.12
CA LYS A 18 -4.28 6.10 3.51
C LYS A 18 -4.07 7.28 4.46
N GLY A 19 -3.87 6.99 5.74
CA GLY A 19 -3.54 8.02 6.73
C GLY A 19 -4.76 8.81 7.18
N TYR A 20 -4.55 10.09 7.47
CA TYR A 20 -5.57 10.97 8.03
C TYR A 20 -6.82 11.11 7.13
N GLY A 21 -6.66 11.17 5.81
CA GLY A 21 -7.78 11.28 4.87
C GLY A 21 -8.74 10.09 4.94
N LEU A 22 -8.19 8.88 5.05
CA LEU A 22 -8.96 7.65 5.26
C LEU A 22 -9.61 7.64 6.66
N ALA A 23 -8.82 8.00 7.69
CA ALA A 23 -9.28 8.02 9.07
C ALA A 23 -10.49 8.96 9.26
N ARG A 24 -10.44 10.15 8.67
CA ARG A 24 -11.50 11.16 8.72
C ARG A 24 -12.84 10.66 8.16
N ARG A 25 -12.79 9.79 7.15
CA ARG A 25 -13.98 9.20 6.50
C ARG A 25 -14.55 8.01 7.27
N LEU A 26 -13.68 7.18 7.84
CA LEU A 26 -14.06 5.82 8.27
C LEU A 26 -14.03 5.61 9.79
N TYR A 27 -13.21 6.35 10.53
CA TYR A 27 -13.05 6.17 11.97
C TYR A 27 -13.98 7.13 12.74
N PRO A 28 -14.55 6.69 13.88
CA PRO A 28 -15.34 7.57 14.74
C PRO A 28 -14.56 8.81 15.21
N GLU A 29 -13.26 8.63 15.46
CA GLU A 29 -12.32 9.68 15.79
C GLU A 29 -11.05 9.48 14.92
N PRO A 30 -10.69 10.45 14.04
CA PRO A 30 -9.56 10.31 13.12
C PRO A 30 -8.25 9.86 13.78
N PHE A 31 -7.97 10.33 14.99
CA PHE A 31 -6.70 10.03 15.68
C PHE A 31 -6.61 8.59 16.22
N HIS A 32 -7.69 7.82 16.21
CA HIS A 32 -7.63 6.38 16.50
C HIS A 32 -6.80 5.59 15.48
N ARG A 33 -6.62 6.13 14.27
CA ARG A 33 -5.74 5.55 13.25
C ARG A 33 -4.39 6.25 13.27
N ALA A 34 -3.50 5.81 14.17
CA ALA A 34 -2.13 6.34 14.23
C ALA A 34 -1.42 6.24 12.86
N THR A 35 -1.01 7.41 12.34
CA THR A 35 -0.31 7.56 11.07
C THR A 35 0.96 8.35 11.28
N THR A 36 2.02 8.00 10.55
CA THR A 36 3.35 8.63 10.65
C THR A 36 3.70 9.44 9.41
N ASP A 37 2.97 9.18 8.33
CA ASP A 37 3.15 9.62 6.96
C ASP A 37 1.82 10.11 6.37
N VAL A 38 1.93 10.93 5.33
CA VAL A 38 0.85 11.36 4.44
C VAL A 38 1.10 10.79 3.05
N ASP A 39 0.11 10.09 2.51
CA ASP A 39 0.25 9.38 1.23
C ASP A 39 -0.63 9.96 0.16
N LEU A 40 0.03 10.54 -0.84
CA LEU A 40 -0.58 11.30 -1.90
C LEU A 40 -0.28 10.60 -3.22
N LEU A 41 -1.30 10.10 -3.91
CA LEU A 41 -1.15 9.56 -5.25
C LEU A 41 -1.45 10.65 -6.29
N VAL A 42 -0.51 10.85 -7.21
CA VAL A 42 -0.62 11.76 -8.34
C VAL A 42 -0.33 11.03 -9.64
N LEU A 43 -0.70 11.63 -10.77
CA LEU A 43 -0.32 11.08 -12.08
C LEU A 43 1.20 11.22 -12.27
N PRO A 44 1.88 10.29 -12.99
CA PRO A 44 3.32 10.39 -13.24
C PRO A 44 3.74 11.73 -13.87
N ALA A 45 2.93 12.28 -14.77
CA ALA A 45 3.18 13.58 -15.39
C ALA A 45 3.19 14.76 -14.38
N GLN A 46 2.55 14.60 -13.22
CA GLN A 46 2.44 15.63 -12.19
C GLN A 46 3.53 15.54 -11.12
N VAL A 47 4.30 14.45 -11.08
CA VAL A 47 5.28 14.16 -10.01
C VAL A 47 6.31 15.28 -9.86
N ALA A 48 6.84 15.80 -10.97
CA ALA A 48 7.86 16.83 -10.92
C ALA A 48 7.31 18.16 -10.35
N ALA A 49 6.10 18.55 -10.75
CA ALA A 49 5.46 19.76 -10.23
C ALA A 49 5.07 19.60 -8.74
N ALA A 50 4.50 18.44 -8.39
CA ALA A 50 4.14 18.10 -7.02
C ALA A 50 5.35 18.04 -6.08
N SER A 51 6.46 17.44 -6.52
CA SER A 51 7.71 17.38 -5.75
C SER A 51 8.24 18.77 -5.42
N ARG A 52 8.32 19.66 -6.43
CA ARG A 52 8.76 21.06 -6.21
C ARG A 52 7.85 21.82 -5.26
N ALA A 53 6.54 21.61 -5.33
CA ALA A 53 5.59 22.24 -4.42
C ALA A 53 5.80 21.76 -2.96
N LEU A 54 6.05 20.46 -2.76
CA LEU A 54 6.37 19.90 -1.46
C LEU A 54 7.72 20.41 -0.93
N GLU A 55 8.75 20.51 -1.77
CA GLU A 55 10.04 21.12 -1.42
C GLU A 55 9.90 22.58 -0.98
N GLY A 56 9.00 23.33 -1.63
CA GLY A 56 8.65 24.70 -1.24
C GLY A 56 8.09 24.84 0.19
N LEU A 57 7.61 23.75 0.80
CA LEU A 57 7.19 23.71 2.21
C LEU A 57 8.36 23.48 3.18
N GLY A 58 9.60 23.42 2.68
CA GLY A 58 10.77 23.03 3.46
C GLY A 58 10.86 21.52 3.72
N LEU A 59 10.12 20.71 2.96
CA LEU A 59 10.27 19.25 2.98
C LEU A 59 11.48 18.87 2.12
N VAL A 60 12.37 18.04 2.65
CA VAL A 60 13.57 17.61 1.95
C VAL A 60 13.32 16.23 1.33
N PRO A 61 13.64 16.01 0.05
CA PRO A 61 13.54 14.68 -0.55
C PRO A 61 14.48 13.74 0.17
N VAL A 62 13.95 12.58 0.55
CA VAL A 62 14.74 11.51 1.14
C VAL A 62 15.28 10.69 -0.01
N SER A 63 16.58 10.74 -0.19
CA SER A 63 17.27 9.90 -1.17
C SER A 63 16.90 8.44 -0.91
N GLU A 64 16.22 7.83 -1.87
CA GLU A 64 16.10 6.38 -1.90
C GLU A 64 17.52 5.78 -1.84
N ARG A 65 17.71 4.74 -1.02
CA ARG A 65 19.02 4.08 -0.92
C ARG A 65 19.47 3.65 -2.32
N PRO A 66 20.78 3.68 -2.64
CA PRO A 66 21.28 3.22 -3.94
C PRO A 66 20.76 1.82 -4.24
N GLY A 67 19.88 1.71 -5.24
CA GLY A 67 19.21 0.48 -5.63
C GLY A 67 17.67 0.55 -5.60
N HIS A 68 17.05 1.41 -4.76
CA HIS A 68 15.58 1.52 -4.66
C HIS A 68 14.92 2.16 -5.90
N GLY A 69 15.74 2.79 -6.76
CA GLY A 69 15.32 3.34 -8.04
C GLY A 69 15.07 2.29 -9.14
N GLY A 70 14.19 2.64 -10.09
CA GLY A 70 13.88 1.82 -11.27
C GLY A 70 12.49 1.19 -11.23
N ALA A 71 12.36 -0.08 -11.63
CA ALA A 71 11.07 -0.79 -11.74
C ALA A 71 10.35 -1.06 -10.39
N HIS A 72 10.99 -0.71 -9.26
CA HIS A 72 10.43 -0.84 -7.91
C HIS A 72 10.08 0.51 -7.26
N ALA A 73 10.50 1.62 -7.89
CA ALA A 73 10.15 2.95 -7.46
C ALA A 73 8.66 3.21 -7.76
N HIS A 74 7.94 3.63 -6.73
CA HIS A 74 6.52 3.93 -6.80
C HIS A 74 6.14 5.24 -6.10
N HIS A 75 7.05 5.81 -5.32
CA HIS A 75 6.86 7.11 -4.67
C HIS A 75 8.18 7.87 -4.52
N HIS A 76 8.08 9.16 -4.26
CA HIS A 76 9.15 9.97 -3.69
C HIS A 76 8.81 10.24 -2.22
N ALA A 77 9.76 9.96 -1.32
CA ALA A 77 9.60 10.26 0.09
C ALA A 77 10.19 11.64 0.42
N PHE A 78 9.50 12.40 1.25
CA PHE A 78 9.95 13.69 1.75
C PHE A 78 9.83 13.73 3.27
N HIS A 79 10.76 14.42 3.92
CA HIS A 79 10.75 14.60 5.36
C HIS A 79 11.08 16.05 5.73
N GLY A 80 10.46 16.56 6.78
CA GLY A 80 10.80 17.84 7.36
C GLY A 80 10.08 18.08 8.69
N PRO A 81 10.12 19.31 9.22
CA PRO A 81 9.50 19.65 10.50
C PRO A 81 7.98 19.37 10.56
N ALA A 82 7.32 19.31 9.40
CA ALA A 82 5.90 19.02 9.28
C ALA A 82 5.56 17.51 9.19
N GLY A 83 6.56 16.62 9.24
CA GLY A 83 6.38 15.16 9.19
C GLY A 83 6.85 14.53 7.89
N TRP A 84 6.38 13.30 7.63
CA TRP A 84 6.70 12.53 6.42
C TRP A 84 5.60 12.64 5.38
N VAL A 85 5.99 12.77 4.11
CA VAL A 85 5.08 12.73 2.95
C VAL A 85 5.62 11.72 1.95
N GLU A 86 4.80 10.75 1.58
CA GLU A 86 5.05 9.84 0.47
C GLU A 86 4.22 10.30 -0.75
N LEU A 87 4.90 10.82 -1.78
CA LEU A 87 4.29 11.22 -3.05
C LEU A 87 4.34 10.04 -4.03
N HIS A 88 3.26 9.28 -4.10
CA HIS A 88 3.11 8.12 -4.95
C HIS A 88 2.79 8.52 -6.40
N PHE A 89 3.44 7.84 -7.34
CA PHE A 89 3.14 7.86 -8.78
C PHE A 89 2.78 6.49 -9.33
N ARG A 90 2.93 5.45 -8.50
CA ARG A 90 2.25 4.16 -8.61
C ARG A 90 1.71 3.83 -7.23
N ALA A 91 0.53 3.25 -7.13
CA ALA A 91 -0.06 2.92 -5.82
C ALA A 91 0.66 1.77 -5.12
N LEU A 92 1.29 0.87 -5.88
CA LEU A 92 2.09 -0.23 -5.36
C LEU A 92 3.12 -0.68 -6.39
N ALA A 93 4.34 -1.00 -5.97
CA ALA A 93 5.29 -1.76 -6.79
C ALA A 93 5.87 -2.93 -5.99
N SER A 94 5.88 -4.12 -6.57
CA SER A 94 6.37 -5.34 -5.92
C SER A 94 6.74 -6.41 -6.94
N GLY A 95 7.90 -7.05 -6.77
CA GLY A 95 8.30 -8.19 -7.60
C GLY A 95 8.44 -7.90 -9.11
N GLY A 96 8.68 -6.63 -9.48
CA GLY A 96 8.82 -6.18 -10.87
C GLY A 96 7.49 -5.90 -11.57
N GLN A 97 6.40 -5.83 -10.80
CA GLN A 97 5.08 -5.43 -11.25
C GLN A 97 4.62 -4.24 -10.44
N ALA A 98 3.63 -3.51 -10.95
CA ALA A 98 3.05 -2.38 -10.26
C ALA A 98 1.56 -2.24 -10.47
N LEU A 99 0.92 -1.53 -9.53
CA LEU A 99 -0.42 -0.98 -9.64
C LEU A 99 -0.25 0.50 -9.99
N GLU A 100 -0.49 0.82 -11.26
CA GLU A 100 -0.26 2.15 -11.82
C GLU A 100 -1.30 3.17 -11.32
N ALA A 101 -0.93 4.45 -11.31
CA ALA A 101 -1.78 5.53 -10.81
C ALA A 101 -2.96 5.83 -11.74
N GLU A 102 -2.77 5.74 -13.06
CA GLU A 102 -3.70 6.20 -14.09
C GLU A 102 -5.09 5.58 -13.91
N GLY A 103 -5.14 4.25 -13.78
CA GLY A 103 -6.41 3.52 -13.62
C GLY A 103 -7.13 3.87 -12.33
N LEU A 104 -6.40 4.16 -11.26
CA LEU A 104 -6.96 4.52 -9.95
C LEU A 104 -7.44 5.98 -9.93
N VAL A 105 -6.61 6.90 -10.43
CA VAL A 105 -6.91 8.34 -10.48
C VAL A 105 -8.08 8.62 -11.44
N ALA A 106 -8.16 7.94 -12.58
CA ALA A 106 -9.22 8.15 -13.57
C ALA A 106 -10.64 7.85 -13.04
N HIS A 107 -10.75 6.96 -12.05
CA HIS A 107 -12.04 6.58 -11.47
C HIS A 107 -12.28 7.20 -10.08
N ALA A 108 -11.30 7.92 -9.53
CA ALA A 108 -11.40 8.52 -8.22
C ALA A 108 -12.45 9.64 -8.20
N GLY A 109 -13.23 9.71 -7.13
CA GLY A 109 -14.19 10.79 -6.92
C GLY A 109 -13.50 12.04 -6.37
N GLU A 110 -14.02 13.23 -6.69
CA GLU A 110 -13.57 14.50 -6.11
C GLU A 110 -14.36 14.82 -4.83
N PHE A 111 -13.64 15.28 -3.80
CA PHE A 111 -14.18 15.59 -2.49
C PHE A 111 -13.45 16.80 -1.90
N GLU A 112 -13.89 17.22 -0.72
CA GLU A 112 -13.25 18.24 0.08
C GLU A 112 -12.80 17.68 1.43
N LEU A 113 -11.61 18.05 1.87
CA LEU A 113 -11.08 17.73 3.20
C LEU A 113 -10.56 19.03 3.83
N GLU A 114 -11.26 19.50 4.87
CA GLU A 114 -10.90 20.70 5.63
C GLU A 114 -10.63 21.92 4.71
N GLY A 115 -11.52 22.18 3.73
CA GLY A 115 -11.39 23.30 2.79
C GLY A 115 -10.53 23.03 1.55
N HIS A 116 -9.91 21.84 1.43
CA HIS A 116 -9.03 21.51 0.31
C HIS A 116 -9.62 20.45 -0.62
N ARG A 117 -9.51 20.66 -1.93
CA ARG A 117 -9.88 19.66 -2.95
C ARG A 117 -8.98 18.44 -2.84
N VAL A 118 -9.59 17.27 -2.76
CA VAL A 118 -8.92 15.96 -2.72
C VAL A 118 -9.66 14.97 -3.59
N ARG A 119 -9.03 13.84 -3.87
CA ARG A 119 -9.69 12.68 -4.46
C ARG A 119 -9.64 11.48 -3.53
N TYR A 120 -10.68 10.66 -3.59
CA TYR A 120 -10.70 9.33 -2.96
C TYR A 120 -11.01 8.28 -4.01
N LEU A 121 -10.39 7.11 -3.85
CA LEU A 121 -10.76 5.95 -4.65
C LEU A 121 -12.22 5.58 -4.38
N ARG A 122 -12.88 4.98 -5.38
CA ARG A 122 -14.18 4.32 -5.18
C ARG A 122 -14.02 3.16 -4.21
N ALA A 123 -15.10 2.80 -3.52
CA ALA A 123 -15.03 1.86 -2.40
C ALA A 123 -14.42 0.50 -2.78
N GLU A 124 -14.73 -0.02 -3.97
CA GLU A 124 -14.17 -1.29 -4.47
C GLU A 124 -12.67 -1.19 -4.74
N GLU A 125 -12.23 -0.16 -5.47
CA GLU A 125 -10.83 0.11 -5.74
C GLU A 125 -10.04 0.42 -4.47
N GLU A 126 -10.62 1.15 -3.53
CA GLU A 126 -10.03 1.46 -2.21
C GLU A 126 -9.87 0.19 -1.38
N LEU A 127 -10.87 -0.70 -1.37
CA LEU A 127 -10.79 -1.98 -0.65
C LEU A 127 -9.67 -2.86 -1.22
N VAL A 128 -9.57 -2.96 -2.56
CA VAL A 128 -8.50 -3.69 -3.22
C VAL A 128 -7.15 -3.06 -2.89
N TYR A 129 -6.99 -1.74 -3.05
CA TYR A 129 -5.75 -1.04 -2.74
C TYR A 129 -5.29 -1.30 -1.29
N LEU A 130 -6.18 -1.12 -0.30
CA LEU A 130 -5.86 -1.32 1.11
C LEU A 130 -5.49 -2.78 1.41
N ALA A 131 -6.20 -3.75 0.80
CA ALA A 131 -5.91 -5.18 0.95
C ALA A 131 -4.53 -5.54 0.36
N LEU A 132 -4.21 -4.99 -0.82
CA LEU A 132 -2.92 -5.12 -1.48
C LEU A 132 -1.80 -4.50 -0.63
N HIS A 133 -1.99 -3.29 -0.14
CA HIS A 133 -1.04 -2.59 0.73
C HIS A 133 -0.77 -3.40 2.01
N ALA A 134 -1.83 -3.78 2.73
CA ALA A 134 -1.71 -4.55 3.96
C ALA A 134 -0.89 -5.83 3.74
N SER A 135 -1.23 -6.61 2.71
CA SER A 135 -0.55 -7.87 2.41
C SER A 135 0.86 -7.68 1.85
N ASN A 136 1.10 -6.60 1.10
CA ASN A 136 2.45 -6.23 0.70
C ASN A 136 3.33 -5.90 1.91
N HIS A 137 2.76 -5.47 3.03
CA HIS A 137 3.50 -5.32 4.28
C HIS A 137 3.25 -6.47 5.26
N LEU A 138 2.86 -7.64 4.74
CA LEU A 138 2.68 -8.88 5.49
C LEU A 138 1.73 -8.76 6.69
N LEU A 139 0.72 -7.90 6.58
CA LEU A 139 -0.30 -7.67 7.61
C LEU A 139 0.28 -7.28 8.98
N GLN A 140 1.50 -6.73 9.01
CA GLN A 140 2.25 -6.49 10.25
C GLN A 140 1.60 -5.48 11.21
N ARG A 141 0.57 -4.76 10.78
CA ARG A 141 -0.23 -3.83 11.60
C ARG A 141 -1.70 -4.21 11.52
N LEU A 142 -2.31 -4.54 12.66
CA LEU A 142 -3.74 -4.86 12.75
C LEU A 142 -4.65 -3.71 12.27
N ALA A 143 -4.18 -2.46 12.43
CA ALA A 143 -4.86 -1.27 11.93
C ALA A 143 -5.22 -1.36 10.44
N TRP A 144 -4.41 -2.04 9.62
CA TRP A 144 -4.72 -2.20 8.20
C TRP A 144 -5.88 -3.17 7.92
N LEU A 145 -6.06 -4.19 8.76
CA LEU A 145 -7.26 -5.04 8.67
C LEU A 145 -8.50 -4.29 9.19
N MET A 146 -8.31 -3.41 10.17
CA MET A 146 -9.38 -2.52 10.65
C MET A 146 -9.82 -1.51 9.58
N ASP A 147 -8.88 -0.99 8.78
CA ASP A 147 -9.22 -0.14 7.61
C ASP A 147 -10.21 -0.85 6.68
N LEU A 148 -9.97 -2.13 6.36
CA LEU A 148 -10.89 -2.93 5.52
C LEU A 148 -12.26 -3.10 6.19
N LYS A 149 -12.28 -3.39 7.49
CA LYS A 149 -13.52 -3.55 8.26
C LYS A 149 -14.38 -2.30 8.23
N LEU A 150 -13.75 -1.15 8.49
CA LEU A 150 -14.46 0.13 8.55
C LEU A 150 -14.89 0.60 7.16
N LEU A 151 -14.09 0.34 6.12
CA LEU A 151 -14.48 0.63 4.74
C LEU A 151 -15.72 -0.15 4.32
N LEU A 152 -15.77 -1.46 4.59
CA LEU A 152 -16.95 -2.28 4.30
C LEU A 152 -18.17 -1.84 5.10
N ARG A 153 -17.99 -1.48 6.38
CA ARG A 153 -19.07 -0.96 7.22
C ARG A 153 -19.65 0.35 6.68
N ALA A 154 -18.79 1.24 6.17
CA ALA A 154 -19.21 2.49 5.55
C ALA A 154 -19.87 2.31 4.17
N ASN A 155 -19.66 1.16 3.52
CA ASN A 155 -20.13 0.88 2.17
C ASN A 155 -20.89 -0.46 2.11
N PRO A 156 -22.08 -0.58 2.73
CA PRO A 156 -22.84 -1.84 2.75
C PRO A 156 -23.30 -2.28 1.36
N GLY A 157 -23.40 -1.36 0.39
CA GLY A 157 -23.74 -1.65 -1.01
C GLY A 157 -22.56 -1.98 -1.91
N LEU A 158 -21.35 -2.19 -1.35
CA LEU A 158 -20.14 -2.48 -2.11
C LEU A 158 -20.32 -3.73 -2.99
N SER A 159 -19.90 -3.63 -4.26
CA SER A 159 -20.01 -4.74 -5.21
C SER A 159 -18.81 -5.68 -5.12
N TRP A 160 -19.02 -6.83 -4.49
CA TRP A 160 -18.01 -7.91 -4.43
C TRP A 160 -17.57 -8.40 -5.81
N ARG A 161 -18.49 -8.40 -6.79
CA ARG A 161 -18.18 -8.71 -8.19
C ARG A 161 -17.12 -7.74 -8.73
N ARG A 162 -17.32 -6.44 -8.51
CA ARG A 162 -16.36 -5.40 -8.92
C ARG A 162 -15.05 -5.49 -8.15
N VAL A 163 -15.06 -5.82 -6.85
CA VAL A 163 -13.81 -6.08 -6.08
C VAL A 163 -12.99 -7.19 -6.73
N VAL A 164 -13.63 -8.29 -7.14
CA VAL A 164 -12.95 -9.39 -7.85
C VAL A 164 -12.39 -8.91 -9.18
N GLU A 165 -13.18 -8.20 -10.00
CA GLU A 165 -12.73 -7.65 -11.28
C GLU A 165 -11.51 -6.73 -11.11
N VAL A 166 -11.57 -5.79 -10.16
CA VAL A 166 -10.47 -4.85 -9.89
C VAL A 166 -9.23 -5.61 -9.44
N ALA A 167 -9.36 -6.52 -8.46
CA ALA A 167 -8.23 -7.29 -7.94
C ALA A 167 -7.58 -8.18 -9.01
N GLN A 168 -8.39 -8.83 -9.85
CA GLN A 168 -7.91 -9.67 -10.97
C GLN A 168 -7.31 -8.85 -12.12
N GLY A 169 -7.77 -7.61 -12.31
CA GLY A 169 -7.16 -6.65 -13.23
C GLY A 169 -5.78 -6.17 -12.79
N THR A 170 -5.41 -6.38 -11.52
CA THR A 170 -4.05 -6.11 -11.03
C THR A 170 -3.13 -7.31 -11.22
N ALA A 171 -1.83 -7.07 -11.05
CA ALA A 171 -0.86 -8.16 -10.97
C ALA A 171 -0.84 -8.91 -9.61
N PHE A 172 -1.70 -8.50 -8.67
CA PHE A 172 -1.63 -8.88 -7.25
C PHE A 172 -2.94 -9.46 -6.64
N PRO A 173 -3.77 -10.25 -7.36
CA PRO A 173 -5.02 -10.78 -6.78
C PRO A 173 -4.80 -11.62 -5.52
N HIS A 174 -3.66 -12.32 -5.44
CA HIS A 174 -3.25 -13.10 -4.27
C HIS A 174 -3.04 -12.24 -2.99
N LEU A 175 -2.61 -10.97 -3.12
CA LEU A 175 -2.48 -10.06 -1.98
C LEU A 175 -3.85 -9.64 -1.45
N ALA A 176 -4.82 -9.40 -2.33
CA ALA A 176 -6.20 -9.17 -1.92
C ALA A 176 -6.74 -10.38 -1.15
N TRP A 177 -6.48 -11.59 -1.65
CA TRP A 177 -6.86 -12.83 -0.96
C TRP A 177 -6.28 -12.92 0.46
N TYR A 178 -4.97 -12.68 0.64
CA TYR A 178 -4.34 -12.79 1.96
C TYR A 178 -4.98 -11.85 3.00
N ALA A 179 -5.24 -10.60 2.63
CA ALA A 179 -5.84 -9.63 3.55
C ALA A 179 -7.30 -9.95 3.83
N LEU A 180 -8.09 -10.30 2.81
CA LEU A 180 -9.51 -10.62 2.97
C LEU A 180 -9.73 -11.91 3.76
N ASP A 181 -8.90 -12.93 3.54
CA ASP A 181 -8.91 -14.16 4.32
C ASP A 181 -8.55 -13.89 5.79
N ALA A 182 -7.48 -13.14 6.04
CA ALA A 182 -7.09 -12.77 7.40
C ALA A 182 -8.16 -11.93 8.09
N ALA A 183 -8.75 -10.94 7.42
CA ALA A 183 -9.80 -10.11 8.00
C ALA A 183 -11.09 -10.90 8.25
N ARG A 184 -11.45 -11.85 7.38
CA ARG A 184 -12.56 -12.78 7.63
C ARG A 184 -12.31 -13.62 8.89
N ARG A 185 -11.13 -14.24 9.01
CA ARG A 185 -10.80 -15.13 10.13
C ARG A 185 -10.64 -14.39 11.47
N LEU A 186 -10.00 -13.22 11.46
CA LEU A 186 -9.57 -12.53 12.69
C LEU A 186 -10.55 -11.45 13.14
N LEU A 187 -11.25 -10.81 12.21
CA LEU A 187 -12.14 -9.68 12.50
C LEU A 187 -13.62 -9.99 12.21
N GLY A 188 -13.92 -11.19 11.71
CA GLY A 188 -15.27 -11.65 11.42
C GLY A 188 -15.91 -10.97 10.21
N LEU A 189 -15.14 -10.48 9.24
CA LEU A 189 -15.71 -9.85 8.05
C LEU A 189 -16.52 -10.85 7.23
N ALA A 190 -17.71 -10.44 6.80
CA ALA A 190 -18.58 -11.19 5.89
C ALA A 190 -18.07 -11.11 4.44
N VAL A 191 -16.89 -11.67 4.18
CA VAL A 191 -16.37 -11.83 2.81
C VAL A 191 -16.99 -13.08 2.19
N PRO A 192 -17.72 -12.96 1.05
CA PRO A 192 -18.34 -14.11 0.40
C PRO A 192 -17.30 -15.17 -0.02
N ALA A 193 -17.69 -16.44 0.06
CA ALA A 193 -16.78 -17.55 -0.20
C ALA A 193 -16.30 -17.57 -1.65
N GLU A 194 -17.17 -17.17 -2.58
CA GLU A 194 -16.91 -17.04 -4.01
C GLU A 194 -15.85 -15.97 -4.32
N VAL A 195 -15.80 -14.88 -3.56
CA VAL A 195 -14.76 -13.84 -3.69
C VAL A 195 -13.39 -14.42 -3.33
N LEU A 196 -13.32 -15.11 -2.19
CA LEU A 196 -12.08 -15.77 -1.77
C LEU A 196 -11.70 -16.88 -2.75
N ALA A 197 -12.65 -17.63 -3.31
CA ALA A 197 -12.35 -18.64 -4.31
C ALA A 197 -11.75 -18.03 -5.59
N ALA A 198 -12.31 -16.91 -6.07
CA ALA A 198 -11.89 -16.23 -7.29
C ALA A 198 -10.50 -15.57 -7.21
N LEU A 199 -10.07 -15.16 -6.01
CA LEU A 199 -8.79 -14.49 -5.77
C LEU A 199 -7.68 -15.45 -5.27
N ALA A 200 -8.02 -16.71 -5.06
CA ALA A 200 -7.19 -17.59 -4.27
C ALA A 200 -5.82 -17.92 -4.90
N PRO A 201 -4.72 -17.87 -4.13
CA PRO A 201 -3.43 -18.34 -4.59
C PRO A 201 -3.37 -19.88 -4.64
N ARG A 202 -2.19 -20.44 -4.93
CA ARG A 202 -2.00 -21.90 -4.94
C ARG A 202 -2.34 -22.51 -3.58
N ARG A 203 -2.86 -23.73 -3.54
CA ARG A 203 -3.33 -24.38 -2.29
C ARG A 203 -2.28 -24.38 -1.18
N TRP A 204 -1.02 -24.67 -1.50
CA TRP A 204 0.07 -24.65 -0.51
C TRP A 204 0.36 -23.24 0.04
N GLN A 205 0.20 -22.19 -0.77
CA GLN A 205 0.35 -20.80 -0.33
C GLN A 205 -0.75 -20.39 0.63
N ARG A 206 -1.97 -20.91 0.47
CA ARG A 206 -3.08 -20.70 1.42
C ARG A 206 -2.72 -21.28 2.80
N GLY A 207 -2.17 -22.50 2.81
CA GLY A 207 -1.69 -23.15 4.04
C GLY A 207 -0.57 -22.36 4.71
N LEU A 208 0.41 -21.86 3.94
CA LEU A 208 1.47 -20.99 4.48
C LEU A 208 0.92 -19.66 4.97
N ALA A 209 0.01 -19.02 4.24
CA ALA A 209 -0.62 -17.77 4.65
C ALA A 209 -1.38 -17.95 5.98
N GLY A 210 -2.11 -19.06 6.17
CA GLY A 210 -2.75 -19.37 7.46
C GLY A 210 -1.75 -19.48 8.62
N ARG A 211 -0.54 -19.98 8.38
CA ARG A 211 0.54 -20.03 9.38
C ARG A 211 1.17 -18.67 9.62
N PHE A 212 1.53 -17.97 8.54
CA PHE A 212 2.20 -16.67 8.62
C PHE A 212 1.30 -15.58 9.21
N PHE A 213 0.01 -15.63 8.87
CA PHE A 213 -1.03 -14.69 9.30
C PHE A 213 -2.01 -15.35 10.29
N SER A 214 -1.44 -16.09 11.24
CA SER A 214 -2.14 -16.56 12.44
C SER A 214 -2.33 -15.40 13.42
N GLU A 215 -3.36 -15.50 14.25
CA GLU A 215 -3.69 -14.49 15.26
C GLU A 215 -2.49 -14.17 16.16
N GLU A 216 -1.86 -15.21 16.71
CA GLU A 216 -0.68 -15.11 17.57
C GLU A 216 0.47 -14.31 16.93
N ARG A 217 0.82 -14.60 15.67
CA ARG A 217 1.96 -13.97 14.98
C ARG A 217 1.68 -12.53 14.57
N LEU A 218 0.41 -12.21 14.30
CA LEU A 218 -0.01 -10.85 13.96
C LEU A 218 -0.10 -9.96 15.20
N LEU A 219 -0.65 -10.46 16.31
CA LEU A 219 -0.74 -9.72 17.57
C LEU A 219 0.64 -9.48 18.19
N SER A 220 1.56 -10.44 18.06
CA SER A 220 2.95 -10.27 18.49
C SER A 220 3.81 -9.43 17.54
N ALA A 221 3.25 -8.96 16.41
CA ALA A 221 3.97 -8.24 15.36
C ALA A 221 5.27 -8.97 14.90
N ARG A 222 5.29 -10.30 14.95
CA ARG A 222 6.51 -11.12 14.80
C ARG A 222 7.22 -10.88 13.46
N LEU A 223 6.45 -10.74 12.38
CA LEU A 223 7.00 -10.48 11.05
C LEU A 223 7.63 -9.09 10.92
N ALA A 224 7.20 -8.11 11.71
CA ALA A 224 7.89 -6.81 11.78
C ALA A 224 9.20 -6.92 12.57
N ALA A 225 9.23 -7.75 13.61
CA ALA A 225 10.38 -7.89 14.50
C ALA A 225 11.53 -8.73 13.89
N HIS A 226 11.24 -9.66 12.97
CA HIS A 226 12.23 -10.61 12.45
C HIS A 226 12.42 -10.51 10.92
N LYS A 227 13.46 -9.79 10.50
CA LYS A 227 13.80 -9.55 9.08
C LYS A 227 13.96 -10.83 8.24
N ALA A 228 14.55 -11.88 8.80
CA ALA A 228 14.72 -13.15 8.08
C ALA A 228 13.37 -13.83 7.80
N GLU A 229 12.48 -13.87 8.80
CA GLU A 229 11.11 -14.40 8.63
C GLU A 229 10.31 -13.53 7.65
N TRP A 230 10.51 -12.21 7.68
CA TRP A 230 9.89 -11.28 6.73
C TRP A 230 10.30 -11.58 5.28
N LEU A 231 11.61 -11.74 5.03
CA LEU A 231 12.13 -12.06 3.69
C LEU A 231 11.64 -13.44 3.22
N LEU A 232 11.61 -14.43 4.11
CA LEU A 232 11.11 -15.76 3.82
C LEU A 232 9.62 -15.73 3.46
N ALA A 233 8.81 -15.03 4.25
CA ALA A 233 7.38 -14.87 3.98
C ALA A 233 7.14 -14.17 2.63
N LYS A 234 7.90 -13.10 2.33
CA LYS A 234 7.85 -12.44 1.02
C LYS A 234 8.13 -13.38 -0.13
N LEU A 235 9.17 -14.22 0.00
CA LEU A 235 9.55 -15.17 -1.03
C LEU A 235 8.49 -16.26 -1.25
N LEU A 236 7.99 -16.86 -0.16
CA LEU A 236 7.06 -17.99 -0.22
C LEU A 236 5.64 -17.58 -0.63
N LEU A 237 5.21 -16.38 -0.25
CA LEU A 237 3.86 -15.89 -0.53
C LEU A 237 3.75 -15.18 -1.88
N ALA A 238 4.87 -14.97 -2.60
CA ALA A 238 4.85 -14.43 -3.94
C ALA A 238 4.29 -15.44 -4.97
N PRO A 239 3.56 -14.97 -5.99
CA PRO A 239 2.95 -15.85 -6.98
C PRO A 239 4.02 -16.46 -7.92
N ARG A 240 5.16 -15.77 -8.07
CA ARG A 240 6.31 -16.20 -8.86
C ARG A 240 7.57 -16.10 -8.03
N VAL A 241 8.19 -17.26 -7.78
CA VAL A 241 9.40 -17.36 -6.96
C VAL A 241 10.58 -16.64 -7.60
N ARG A 242 10.79 -16.75 -8.92
CA ARG A 242 11.98 -16.17 -9.59
C ARG A 242 12.05 -14.63 -9.52
N PRO A 243 11.01 -13.86 -9.89
CA PRO A 243 11.03 -12.40 -9.74
C PRO A 243 11.15 -11.97 -8.28
N MET A 244 10.48 -12.67 -7.36
CA MET A 244 10.57 -12.37 -5.94
C MET A 244 11.95 -12.72 -5.34
N ALA A 245 12.58 -13.79 -5.79
CA ALA A 245 13.94 -14.14 -5.40
C ALA A 245 14.92 -13.07 -5.86
N ARG A 246 14.79 -12.57 -7.10
CA ARG A 246 15.58 -11.42 -7.59
C ARG A 246 15.36 -10.19 -6.72
N TYR A 247 14.12 -9.89 -6.36
CA TYR A 247 13.79 -8.78 -5.46
C TYR A 247 14.38 -8.96 -4.06
N VAL A 248 14.24 -10.14 -3.45
CA VAL A 248 14.80 -10.45 -2.13
C VAL A 248 16.33 -10.38 -2.16
N LEU A 249 16.98 -10.93 -3.18
CA LEU A 249 18.43 -10.86 -3.36
C LEU A 249 18.91 -9.42 -3.56
N TRP A 250 18.24 -8.64 -4.40
CA TRP A 250 18.49 -7.21 -4.56
C TRP A 250 18.38 -6.49 -3.20
N ARG A 251 17.32 -6.74 -2.43
CA ARG A 251 17.09 -6.12 -1.12
C ARG A 251 18.08 -6.56 -0.02
N VAL A 252 18.63 -7.76 -0.12
CA VAL A 252 19.72 -8.25 0.75
C VAL A 252 21.06 -7.66 0.32
N GLY A 253 21.30 -7.51 -0.99
CA GLY A 253 22.50 -6.90 -1.56
C GLY A 253 22.68 -5.44 -1.14
N GLU A 254 21.60 -4.69 -0.92
CA GLU A 254 21.65 -3.32 -0.36
C GLU A 254 22.01 -3.25 1.13
N VAL A 255 22.02 -4.38 1.84
CA VAL A 255 22.35 -4.47 3.28
C VAL A 255 23.81 -4.87 3.49
N LEU A 256 24.41 -5.55 2.51
CA LEU A 256 25.83 -5.87 2.50
C LEU A 256 26.59 -4.69 1.89
N PRO A 257 27.62 -4.12 2.55
CA PRO A 257 28.45 -3.11 1.91
C PRO A 257 29.09 -3.74 0.67
N TRP A 258 28.78 -3.21 -0.50
CA TRP A 258 29.41 -3.60 -1.76
C TRP A 258 30.92 -3.36 -1.63
N ARG A 259 31.69 -4.41 -1.35
CA ARG A 259 33.14 -4.42 -1.52
C ARG A 259 33.38 -4.79 -2.96
N GLY A 260 33.54 -3.79 -3.82
CA GLY A 260 33.98 -3.99 -5.20
C GLY A 260 35.23 -4.89 -5.21
N LEU A 261 35.30 -5.78 -6.20
CA LEU A 261 36.55 -6.47 -6.50
C LEU A 261 37.62 -5.40 -6.81
N PRO A 262 38.82 -5.46 -6.22
CA PRO A 262 39.88 -4.55 -6.59
C PRO A 262 40.18 -4.72 -8.09
N PRO A 263 40.47 -3.62 -8.82
CA PRO A 263 40.90 -3.73 -10.21
C PRO A 263 42.20 -4.53 -10.27
N HIS A 264 42.24 -5.53 -11.17
CA HIS A 264 43.47 -6.13 -11.66
C HIS A 264 44.06 -5.26 -12.78
#